data_AF-A0A940PFX2-F1
#
_entry.id   AF-A0A940PFX2-F1
#
_cell.length_a   1.000
_cell.length_b   1.000
_cell.length_c   1.000
_cell.angle_alpha   90.00
_cell.angle_beta   90.00
_cell.angle_gamma   90.00
#
_symmetry.space_group_name_H-M   'P 1'
#
loop_
_entity.id
_entity.type
_entity.pdbx_description
1 polymer ?
#
loop_
_entity_poly.entity_id
_entity_poly.type
_entity_poly.pdbx_seq_one_letter_code
_entity_poly.pdbx_strand_id
1 'polypeptide(L)'
;MKMEMVSYKEYERLESAIKGLSWVWQSYQREIPDGWYEFKYQHILRGFLLNEGEETLLAQVKHKRFPRCVKIPKPVYHEMKELASIYDELQDVLANPPYGSKPMKEFIN
;
A
#
# COMPACT_ATOMS: atom_id res chain seq x y z
N MET A 1 -3.71 -21.71 13.52
CA MET A 1 -3.51 -20.29 13.14
C MET A 1 -4.74 -19.49 13.55
N LYS A 2 -4.60 -18.37 14.28
CA LYS A 2 -5.75 -17.53 14.69
C LYS A 2 -6.24 -16.71 13.49
N MET A 3 -7.56 -16.58 13.36
CA MET A 3 -8.22 -15.83 12.27
C MET A 3 -8.87 -14.58 12.83
N GLU A 4 -8.80 -13.48 12.09
CA GLU A 4 -9.57 -12.26 12.31
C GLU A 4 -10.77 -12.24 11.34
N MET A 5 -11.91 -11.74 11.81
CA MET A 5 -13.07 -11.47 10.94
C MET A 5 -13.18 -9.97 10.73
N VAL A 6 -12.99 -9.53 9.50
CA VAL A 6 -13.07 -8.12 9.12
C VAL A 6 -14.31 -7.87 8.29
N SER A 7 -14.81 -6.64 8.32
CA SER A 7 -15.91 -6.26 7.43
C SER A 7 -15.45 -6.33 5.96
N TYR A 8 -16.38 -6.62 5.05
CA TYR A 8 -16.04 -6.67 3.62
C TYR A 8 -15.51 -5.31 3.11
N LYS A 9 -16.10 -4.20 3.56
CA LYS A 9 -15.64 -2.84 3.23
C LYS A 9 -14.20 -2.58 3.68
N GLU A 10 -13.83 -3.05 4.86
CA GLU A 10 -12.45 -2.92 5.34
C GLU A 10 -11.50 -3.75 4.50
N TYR A 11 -11.88 -4.99 4.17
CA TYR A 11 -11.09 -5.83 3.27
C TYR A 11 -10.91 -5.18 1.89
N GLU A 12 -11.97 -4.64 1.27
CA GLU A 12 -11.87 -3.96 -0.03
C GLU A 12 -10.90 -2.77 0.02
N ARG A 13 -10.90 -1.99 1.11
CA ARG A 13 -9.90 -0.92 1.30
C ARG A 13 -8.49 -1.49 1.36
N LEU A 14 -8.26 -2.51 2.19
CA LEU A 14 -6.93 -3.11 2.36
C LEU A 14 -6.43 -3.73 1.05
N GLU A 15 -7.28 -4.46 0.34
CA GLU A 15 -6.98 -5.04 -0.97
C GLU A 15 -6.64 -3.96 -1.99
N SER A 16 -7.44 -2.89 -2.07
CA SER A 16 -7.18 -1.77 -2.98
C SER A 16 -5.86 -1.06 -2.67
N ALA A 17 -5.54 -0.86 -1.39
CA ALA A 17 -4.27 -0.25 -0.98
C ALA A 17 -3.09 -1.13 -1.41
N ILE A 18 -3.17 -2.44 -1.16
CA ILE A 18 -2.11 -3.39 -1.54
C ILE A 18 -1.90 -3.42 -3.06
N LYS A 19 -2.97 -3.53 -3.84
CA LYS A 19 -2.91 -3.47 -5.31
C LYS A 19 -2.37 -2.15 -5.85
N GLY A 20 -2.55 -1.07 -5.08
CA GLY A 20 -2.05 0.26 -5.42
C GLY A 20 -0.59 0.51 -5.04
N LEU A 21 0.03 -0.33 -4.21
CA LEU A 21 1.37 -0.09 -3.64
C LEU A 21 2.46 0.02 -4.69
N SER A 22 2.48 -0.91 -5.66
CA SER A 22 3.49 -0.90 -6.72
C SER A 22 3.43 0.40 -7.53
N TRP A 23 2.21 0.81 -7.90
CA TRP A 23 2.00 2.03 -8.66
C TRP A 23 2.41 3.28 -7.87
N VAL A 24 1.95 3.43 -6.62
CA VAL A 24 2.25 4.62 -5.81
C VAL A 24 3.74 4.69 -5.48
N TRP A 25 4.40 3.55 -5.24
CA TRP A 25 5.84 3.51 -5.00
C TRP A 25 6.63 3.96 -6.24
N GLN A 26 6.26 3.51 -7.44
CA GLN A 26 6.88 3.97 -8.68
C GLN A 26 6.67 5.47 -8.93
N SER A 27 5.49 6.00 -8.60
CA SER A 27 5.23 7.45 -8.68
C SER A 27 6.11 8.21 -7.69
N TYR A 28 6.19 7.75 -6.44
CA TYR A 28 7.07 8.33 -5.42
C TYR A 28 8.53 8.37 -5.88
N GLN A 29 9.08 7.27 -6.39
CA GLN A 29 10.47 7.23 -6.87
C GLN A 29 10.75 8.16 -8.05
N ARG A 30 9.73 8.47 -8.86
CA ARG A 30 9.84 9.36 -10.03
C ARG A 30 9.73 10.83 -9.64
N GLU A 31 8.81 11.14 -8.74
CA GLU A 31 8.46 12.52 -8.37
C GLU A 31 9.35 13.04 -7.24
N ILE A 32 9.84 12.16 -6.37
CA ILE A 32 10.67 12.47 -5.20
C ILE A 32 12.01 11.72 -5.33
N PRO A 33 12.96 12.20 -6.14
CA PRO A 33 14.24 11.53 -6.34
C PRO A 33 15.04 11.46 -5.03
N ASP A 34 15.76 10.33 -4.86
CA ASP A 34 16.58 9.99 -3.70
C ASP A 34 17.44 11.19 -3.25
N GLY A 35 17.09 11.78 -2.10
CA GLY A 35 17.75 12.97 -1.54
C GLY A 35 16.80 13.94 -0.83
N TRP A 36 15.51 13.93 -1.19
CA TRP A 36 14.51 14.86 -0.65
C TRP A 36 13.81 14.35 0.62
N TYR A 37 13.60 13.04 0.71
CA TYR A 37 12.89 12.42 1.82
C TYR A 37 13.36 10.97 1.97
N GLU A 38 13.97 10.64 3.11
CA GLU A 38 14.27 9.25 3.46
C GLU A 38 12.96 8.59 3.90
N PHE A 39 12.29 7.90 2.97
CA PHE A 39 11.05 7.21 3.28
C PHE A 39 11.36 6.00 4.17
N LYS A 40 11.05 6.12 5.46
CA LYS A 40 11.40 5.16 6.53
C LYS A 40 11.02 3.70 6.22
N TYR A 41 9.99 3.46 5.41
CA TYR A 41 9.50 2.11 5.05
C TYR A 41 10.00 1.60 3.69
N GLN A 42 10.94 2.28 3.04
CA GLN A 42 11.49 1.90 1.73
C GLN A 42 12.04 0.46 1.71
N HIS A 43 12.67 0.01 2.79
CA HIS A 43 13.19 -1.35 2.89
C HIS A 43 12.08 -2.41 2.94
N ILE A 44 10.99 -2.14 3.68
CA ILE A 44 9.81 -3.01 3.75
C ILE A 44 9.15 -3.12 2.37
N LEU A 45 8.94 -1.99 1.70
CA LEU A 45 8.36 -1.93 0.35
C LEU A 45 9.20 -2.67 -0.68
N ARG A 46 10.51 -2.44 -0.71
CA ARG A 46 11.40 -3.15 -1.64
C ARG A 46 11.34 -4.66 -1.42
N GLY A 47 11.39 -5.12 -0.16
CA GLY A 47 11.24 -6.53 0.16
C GLY A 47 9.90 -7.11 -0.29
N PHE A 48 8.81 -6.40 -0.03
CA PHE A 48 7.47 -6.81 -0.44
C PHE A 48 7.30 -6.88 -1.96
N LEU A 49 7.72 -5.85 -2.70
CA LEU A 49 7.57 -5.77 -4.15
C LEU A 49 8.49 -6.74 -4.91
N LEU A 50 9.71 -6.97 -4.42
CA LEU A 50 10.66 -7.90 -5.06
C LEU A 50 10.22 -9.37 -4.99
N ASN A 51 9.38 -9.73 -4.03
CA ASN A 51 9.00 -11.13 -3.76
C ASN A 51 7.55 -11.45 -4.15
N GLU A 52 6.96 -10.71 -5.10
CA GLU A 52 5.54 -10.89 -5.48
C GLU A 52 4.61 -10.87 -4.25
N GLY A 53 4.93 -10.02 -3.27
CA GLY A 53 4.28 -10.00 -1.96
C GLY A 53 2.78 -9.71 -2.06
N GLU A 54 2.35 -8.96 -3.08
CA GLU A 54 0.93 -8.69 -3.36
C GLU A 54 0.15 -9.98 -3.64
N GLU A 55 0.59 -10.78 -4.62
CA GLU A 55 -0.09 -12.04 -4.98
C GLU A 55 -0.07 -13.01 -3.80
N THR A 56 1.09 -13.14 -3.15
CA THR A 56 1.30 -14.05 -2.02
C THR A 56 0.43 -13.68 -0.80
N LEU A 57 0.32 -12.39 -0.49
CA LEU A 57 -0.45 -11.92 0.66
C LEU A 57 -1.96 -12.06 0.41
N LEU A 58 -2.43 -11.69 -0.79
CA LEU A 58 -3.85 -11.77 -1.15
C LEU A 58 -4.33 -13.23 -1.31
N ALA A 59 -3.48 -14.14 -1.80
CA ALA A 59 -3.79 -15.56 -1.92
C ALA A 59 -4.10 -16.24 -0.56
N GLN A 60 -3.61 -15.67 0.55
CA GLN A 60 -3.87 -16.18 1.89
C GLN A 60 -5.24 -15.77 2.46
N VAL A 61 -5.96 -14.86 1.79
CA VAL A 61 -7.26 -14.37 2.23
C VAL A 61 -8.39 -15.22 1.66
N LYS A 62 -9.25 -15.75 2.55
CA LYS A 62 -10.41 -16.56 2.16
C LYS A 62 -11.70 -15.77 2.27
N HIS A 63 -12.35 -15.52 1.14
CA HIS A 63 -13.66 -14.88 1.10
C HIS A 63 -14.63 -15.62 0.16
N LYS A 64 -15.95 -15.47 0.40
CA LYS A 64 -17.02 -16.08 -0.42
C LYS A 64 -17.42 -15.14 -1.56
N ARG A 65 -18.20 -15.61 -2.53
CA ARG A 65 -18.68 -14.79 -3.67
C ARG A 65 -19.51 -13.54 -3.28
N PHE A 66 -20.10 -13.53 -2.07
CA PHE A 66 -20.84 -12.39 -1.49
C PHE A 66 -20.62 -12.30 0.03
N PRO A 67 -19.43 -11.90 0.51
CA PRO A 67 -19.13 -11.93 1.93
C PRO A 67 -19.67 -10.68 2.63
N ARG A 68 -20.36 -10.85 3.76
CA ARG A 68 -20.55 -9.74 4.72
C ARG A 68 -19.27 -9.46 5.52
N CYS A 69 -18.46 -10.49 5.69
CA CYS A 69 -17.17 -10.47 6.37
C CYS A 69 -16.17 -11.39 5.67
N VAL A 70 -14.88 -11.08 5.85
CA VAL A 70 -13.76 -11.83 5.29
C VAL A 70 -12.94 -12.41 6.43
N LYS A 71 -12.50 -13.67 6.28
CA LYS A 71 -11.64 -14.33 7.26
C LYS A 71 -10.19 -14.21 6.83
N ILE A 72 -9.39 -13.53 7.65
CA ILE A 72 -7.99 -13.27 7.36
C ILE A 72 -7.15 -13.90 8.47
N PRO A 73 -6.05 -14.63 8.16
CA PRO A 73 -5.09 -15.00 9.17
C PRO A 73 -4.61 -13.76 9.93
N LYS A 74 -4.58 -13.80 11.26
CA LYS A 74 -4.16 -12.64 12.07
C LYS A 74 -2.83 -11.99 11.61
N PRO A 75 -1.74 -12.74 11.33
CA PRO A 75 -0.51 -12.12 10.83
C PRO A 75 -0.71 -11.42 9.49
N VAL A 76 -1.42 -12.05 8.54
CA VAL A 76 -1.76 -11.47 7.24
C VAL A 76 -2.55 -10.17 7.43
N TYR A 77 -3.54 -10.14 8.32
CA TYR A 77 -4.31 -8.92 8.57
C TYR A 77 -3.44 -7.77 9.11
N HIS A 78 -2.51 -8.07 10.02
CA HIS A 78 -1.57 -7.06 10.52
C HIS A 78 -0.66 -6.52 9.42
N GLU A 79 -0.11 -7.41 8.59
CA GLU A 79 0.73 -7.03 7.45
C GLU A 79 -0.05 -6.20 6.42
N MET A 80 -1.28 -6.61 6.07
CA MET A 80 -2.16 -5.83 5.19
C MET A 80 -2.43 -4.42 5.74
N LYS A 81 -2.62 -4.28 7.05
CA LYS A 81 -2.83 -2.97 7.68
C LYS A 81 -1.58 -2.09 7.67
N GLU A 82 -0.41 -2.67 7.94
CA GLU A 82 0.86 -1.95 7.88
C GLU A 82 1.12 -1.45 6.46
N LEU A 83 0.98 -2.32 5.46
CA LEU A 83 1.13 -1.99 4.05
C LEU A 83 0.10 -0.95 3.57
N ALA A 84 -1.15 -1.03 4.03
CA ALA A 84 -2.15 -0.01 3.73
C ALA A 84 -1.81 1.35 4.37
N SER A 85 -1.22 1.36 5.57
CA SER A 85 -0.73 2.60 6.19
C SER A 85 0.44 3.21 5.40
N ILE A 86 1.33 2.37 4.87
CA ILE A 86 2.43 2.80 4.01
C ILE A 86 1.89 3.39 2.70
N TYR A 87 0.88 2.75 2.09
CA TYR A 87 0.20 3.27 0.91
C TYR A 87 -0.38 4.67 1.16
N ASP A 88 -1.10 4.85 2.27
CA ASP A 88 -1.69 6.14 2.66
C ASP A 88 -0.60 7.22 2.85
N GLU A 89 0.53 6.88 3.48
CA GLU A 89 1.66 7.81 3.67
C GLU A 89 2.31 8.21 2.34
N LEU A 90 2.46 7.27 1.39
CA LEU A 90 2.99 7.59 0.05
C LEU A 90 2.04 8.47 -0.76
N GLN A 91 0.73 8.20 -0.68
CA GLN A 91 -0.29 9.06 -1.30
C GLN A 91 -0.24 10.48 -0.73
N ASP A 92 -0.11 10.61 0.60
CA ASP A 92 -0.01 11.91 1.25
C ASP A 92 1.25 12.67 0.83
N VAL A 93 2.41 12.00 0.79
CA VAL A 93 3.66 12.62 0.34
C VAL A 93 3.59 13.05 -1.13
N LEU A 94 2.95 12.27 -2.00
CA LEU A 94 2.74 12.66 -3.41
C LEU A 94 1.75 13.83 -3.55
N ALA A 95 0.72 13.88 -2.72
CA ALA A 95 -0.24 14.99 -2.71
C ALA A 95 0.35 16.27 -2.11
N ASN A 96 1.22 16.12 -1.11
CA ASN A 96 1.81 17.16 -0.29
C ASN A 96 3.34 16.98 -0.21
N PRO A 97 4.07 17.13 -1.34
CA PRO A 97 5.52 16.92 -1.34
C PRO A 97 6.22 17.87 -0.37
N PRO A 98 7.19 17.40 0.46
CA PRO A 98 7.92 18.25 1.37
C PRO A 98 8.65 19.38 0.63
N TYR A 99 8.73 20.56 1.25
CA TYR A 99 9.11 21.84 0.65
C TYR A 99 10.27 21.77 -0.38
N GLY A 100 9.96 22.16 -1.62
CA GLY A 100 10.89 22.46 -2.72
C GLY A 100 10.75 21.59 -3.97
N SER A 101 10.03 20.46 -3.90
CA SER A 101 9.64 19.68 -5.08
C SER A 101 8.46 20.41 -5.70
N LYS A 102 8.68 21.12 -6.81
CA LYS A 102 7.57 21.76 -7.54
C LYS A 102 6.52 20.68 -7.84
N PRO A 103 5.24 20.88 -7.49
CA PRO A 103 4.19 19.99 -7.99
C PRO A 103 4.23 20.00 -9.52
N MET A 104 4.09 18.83 -10.14
CA MET A 104 4.07 18.60 -11.59
C MET A 104 2.80 19.17 -12.25
N LYS A 105 2.40 20.40 -11.89
CA LYS A 105 1.30 21.16 -12.48
C LYS A 105 1.76 22.23 -13.48
N GLU A 106 3.05 22.33 -13.78
CA GLU A 106 3.58 23.38 -14.70
C GLU A 106 4.03 22.88 -16.09
N PHE A 107 3.77 21.63 -16.50
CA PHE A 107 4.18 21.11 -17.83
C PHE A 107 3.04 20.88 -18.83
N ILE A 108 1.89 21.55 -18.65
CA ILE A 108 0.86 21.62 -19.70
C ILE A 108 0.62 23.10 -20.01
N ASN A 109 1.42 23.63 -20.95
CA ASN A 109 1.11 24.76 -21.82
C ASN A 109 1.91 24.60 -23.11
#